data_AF-A0A830I5W2-F1
#
_entry.id   AF-A0A830I5W2-F1
#
_cell.length_a   1.000
_cell.length_b   1.000
_cell.length_c   1.000
_cell.angle_alpha   90.00
_cell.angle_beta   90.00
_cell.angle_gamma   90.00
#
_symmetry.space_group_name_H-M   'P 1'
#
loop_
_entity.id
_entity.type
_entity.pdbx_description
1 polymer ?
#
loop_
_entity_poly.entity_id
_entity_poly.type
_entity_poly.pdbx_seq_one_letter_code
_entity_poly.pdbx_strand_id
1 'polypeptide(L)'
;MAYQMQQLSRSTAHYNTHTGRRRRVRVRVRVTARDVQRPLPTRPMPDRSQLPQEYLLHSREDAILDPPALKEAHHFVNLSNGVEAVPILRNLNLNLAGFLRIQSTACEQFHTKYAQILDECDASLLIRLALDEPCYVWDFGSRNPESGVPRALWYGLEWVRFACARSWGLAPSECKHRDDALPRALLRGKDVRSAFEDKFRALPQRTARKLRYYRRFRCDPTVNPDDPQPTPPGQMRVPLYGVYGATDRDNDAAFFVDIMRRCSSGTLEMDDDDDDDDAKSDVERLRQHGLALWMGGVSHSERDLILDSQM
;
A
#
# COMPACT_ATOMS: atom_id res chain seq x y z
N MET A 1 1.23 -51.30 2.11
CA MET A 1 0.51 -50.06 2.53
C MET A 1 -0.19 -49.48 1.31
N ALA A 2 -1.51 -49.65 1.20
CA ALA A 2 -2.29 -49.20 0.05
C ALA A 2 -2.59 -47.69 0.15
N TYR A 3 -2.09 -46.90 -0.80
CA TYR A 3 -2.41 -45.47 -0.90
C TYR A 3 -3.76 -45.29 -1.60
N GLN A 4 -4.70 -44.66 -0.89
CA GLN A 4 -6.05 -44.37 -1.37
C GLN A 4 -6.01 -43.19 -2.34
N MET A 5 -6.39 -43.41 -3.62
CA MET A 5 -6.54 -42.33 -4.60
C MET A 5 -7.77 -41.46 -4.25
N GLN A 6 -7.54 -40.22 -3.80
CA GLN A 6 -8.61 -39.22 -3.69
C GLN A 6 -8.89 -38.59 -5.06
N GLN A 7 -10.11 -38.78 -5.57
CA GLN A 7 -10.61 -38.05 -6.74
C GLN A 7 -11.16 -36.69 -6.30
N LEU A 8 -10.50 -35.59 -6.68
CA LEU A 8 -11.03 -34.24 -6.52
C LEU A 8 -11.96 -33.91 -7.69
N SER A 9 -13.27 -33.90 -7.46
CA SER A 9 -14.25 -33.39 -8.43
C SER A 9 -14.53 -31.91 -8.18
N ARG A 10 -14.18 -31.02 -9.12
CA ARG A 10 -14.68 -29.64 -9.13
C ARG A 10 -15.95 -29.57 -9.98
N SER A 11 -17.02 -29.02 -9.40
CA SER A 11 -18.31 -28.82 -10.07
C SER A 11 -18.46 -27.35 -10.41
N THR A 12 -18.31 -26.98 -11.68
CA THR A 12 -18.61 -25.63 -12.17
C THR A 12 -20.01 -25.61 -12.78
N ALA A 13 -20.86 -24.71 -12.30
CA ALA A 13 -22.21 -24.53 -12.83
C ALA A 13 -22.18 -23.42 -13.90
N HIS A 14 -22.50 -23.78 -15.15
CA HIS A 14 -22.77 -22.80 -16.20
C HIS A 14 -24.28 -22.65 -16.39
N TYR A 15 -24.74 -21.39 -16.40
CA TYR A 15 -26.14 -21.05 -16.59
C TYR A 15 -26.37 -20.76 -18.08
N ASN A 16 -27.16 -21.61 -18.75
CA ASN A 16 -27.51 -21.41 -20.15
C ASN A 16 -28.84 -20.65 -20.23
N THR A 17 -28.80 -19.40 -20.68
CA THR A 17 -29.92 -18.45 -20.63
C THR A 17 -31.05 -18.76 -21.62
N HIS A 18 -30.83 -19.64 -22.60
CA HIS A 18 -31.83 -19.93 -23.64
C HIS A 18 -32.80 -21.09 -23.32
N THR A 19 -32.53 -21.90 -22.29
CA THR A 19 -33.35 -23.11 -22.03
C THR A 19 -33.82 -23.26 -20.59
N GLY A 20 -33.48 -22.32 -19.69
CA GLY A 20 -33.92 -22.32 -18.29
C GLY A 20 -33.46 -23.53 -17.45
N ARG A 21 -32.60 -24.43 -17.98
CA ARG A 21 -32.15 -25.64 -17.29
C ARG A 21 -30.67 -25.59 -16.92
N ARG A 22 -30.37 -25.86 -15.65
CA ARG A 22 -29.00 -26.06 -15.14
C ARG A 22 -28.49 -27.44 -15.58
N ARG A 23 -27.52 -27.48 -16.49
CA ARG A 23 -26.73 -28.70 -16.75
C ARG A 23 -25.46 -28.67 -15.90
N ARG A 24 -25.29 -29.68 -15.04
CA ARG A 24 -24.03 -29.90 -14.31
C ARG A 24 -23.07 -30.65 -15.22
N VAL A 25 -21.94 -30.03 -15.57
CA VAL A 25 -20.84 -30.70 -16.27
C VAL A 25 -19.82 -31.12 -15.22
N ARG A 26 -19.61 -32.44 -15.08
CA ARG A 26 -18.54 -32.98 -14.22
C ARG A 26 -17.27 -33.08 -15.06
N VAL A 27 -16.27 -32.25 -14.74
CA VAL A 27 -14.92 -32.39 -15.29
C VAL A 27 -14.14 -33.32 -14.36
N ARG A 28 -13.73 -34.48 -14.87
CA ARG A 28 -12.80 -35.39 -14.16
C ARG A 28 -11.38 -35.05 -14.58
N VAL A 29 -10.61 -34.47 -13.67
CA VAL A 29 -9.17 -34.30 -13.84
C VAL A 29 -8.49 -35.52 -13.24
N ARG A 30 -7.75 -36.27 -14.07
CA ARG A 30 -6.99 -37.45 -13.64
C ARG A 30 -5.56 -36.99 -13.34
N VAL A 31 -5.25 -36.76 -12.07
CA VAL A 31 -3.89 -36.46 -11.63
C VAL A 31 -3.16 -37.78 -11.45
N THR A 32 -2.03 -37.95 -12.12
CA THR A 32 -1.21 -39.17 -11.98
C THR A 32 -0.14 -38.95 -10.92
N ALA A 33 0.31 -40.03 -10.25
CA ALA A 33 1.35 -39.94 -9.22
C ALA A 33 2.70 -39.38 -9.75
N ARG A 34 2.88 -39.26 -11.08
CA ARG A 34 4.06 -38.64 -11.70
C ARG A 34 4.01 -37.11 -11.73
N ASP A 35 2.86 -36.49 -11.48
CA ASP A 35 2.69 -35.03 -11.59
C ASP A 35 3.07 -34.27 -10.30
N VAL A 36 3.39 -34.98 -9.21
CA VAL A 36 3.66 -34.39 -7.88
C VAL A 36 5.15 -34.12 -7.65
N GLN A 37 6.05 -34.52 -8.55
CA GLN A 37 7.51 -34.44 -8.35
C GLN A 37 8.29 -33.65 -9.42
N ARG A 38 7.65 -32.77 -10.22
CA ARG A 38 8.40 -31.88 -11.12
C ARG A 38 8.71 -30.55 -10.43
N PRO A 39 9.97 -30.22 -10.10
CA PRO A 39 10.34 -28.87 -9.72
C PRO A 39 10.00 -27.90 -10.85
N LEU A 40 9.44 -26.74 -10.51
CA LEU A 40 9.16 -25.67 -11.46
C LEU A 40 10.48 -25.27 -12.14
N PRO A 41 10.48 -24.99 -13.47
CA PRO A 41 11.68 -24.52 -14.14
C PRO A 41 12.09 -23.17 -13.55
N THR A 42 13.21 -23.16 -12.83
CA THR A 42 13.90 -21.94 -12.42
C THR A 42 14.50 -21.32 -13.67
N ARG A 43 13.78 -20.36 -14.28
CA ARG A 43 14.43 -19.46 -15.24
C ARG A 43 15.47 -18.65 -14.46
N PRO A 44 16.76 -18.65 -14.87
CA PRO A 44 17.71 -17.71 -14.31
C PRO A 44 17.18 -16.28 -14.55
N MET A 45 17.24 -15.45 -13.50
CA MET A 45 17.00 -14.02 -13.64
C MET A 45 17.94 -13.47 -14.73
N PRO A 46 17.45 -12.64 -15.67
CA PRO A 46 18.32 -12.00 -16.63
C PRO A 46 19.39 -11.19 -15.89
N ASP A 47 20.60 -11.21 -16.43
CA ASP A 47 21.71 -10.40 -15.95
C ASP A 47 21.28 -8.93 -15.87
N ARG A 48 21.43 -8.32 -14.68
CA ARG A 48 21.02 -6.94 -14.39
C ARG A 48 21.74 -5.93 -15.29
N SER A 49 22.89 -6.28 -15.84
CA SER A 49 23.64 -5.46 -16.81
C SER A 49 22.92 -5.28 -18.16
N GLN A 50 21.86 -6.06 -18.42
CA GLN A 50 21.11 -6.04 -19.68
C GLN A 50 19.74 -5.35 -19.58
N LEU A 51 19.41 -4.73 -18.43
CA LEU A 51 18.18 -3.95 -18.31
C LEU A 51 18.30 -2.67 -19.18
N PRO A 52 17.32 -2.40 -20.07
CA PRO A 52 17.37 -1.23 -20.94
C PRO A 52 17.53 0.08 -20.15
N GLN A 53 18.46 0.94 -20.58
CA GLN A 53 18.80 2.24 -19.95
C GLN A 53 17.60 3.18 -19.77
N GLU A 54 16.53 2.98 -20.54
CA GLU A 54 15.24 3.65 -20.44
C GLU A 54 14.51 3.41 -19.10
N TYR A 55 14.76 2.30 -18.41
CA TYR A 55 14.26 2.05 -17.03
C TYR A 55 15.02 2.84 -15.96
N LEU A 56 16.26 3.25 -16.24
CA LEU A 56 17.14 4.00 -15.32
C LEU A 56 16.98 5.52 -15.47
N LEU A 57 16.30 6.01 -16.51
CA LEU A 57 16.08 7.44 -16.74
C LEU A 57 14.75 7.95 -16.16
N HIS A 58 13.74 7.08 -16.01
CA HIS A 58 12.47 7.42 -15.34
C HIS A 58 12.58 7.54 -13.81
N SER A 59 13.76 7.26 -13.24
CA SER A 59 14.06 7.45 -11.81
C SER A 59 14.57 8.85 -11.48
N ARG A 60 14.89 9.68 -12.48
CA ARG A 60 15.53 11.00 -12.27
C ARG A 60 14.57 12.17 -12.14
N GLU A 61 13.42 12.14 -12.83
CA GLU A 61 12.44 13.25 -12.77
C GLU A 61 11.61 13.25 -11.48
N ASP A 62 11.64 12.13 -10.76
CA ASP A 62 11.08 11.96 -9.43
C ASP A 62 12.19 11.65 -8.45
N ALA A 63 13.02 12.65 -8.12
CA ALA A 63 13.53 12.69 -6.77
C ALA A 63 12.29 12.52 -5.87
N ILE A 64 12.14 11.35 -5.25
CA ILE A 64 11.14 11.15 -4.20
C ILE A 64 11.52 12.22 -3.18
N LEU A 65 10.80 13.34 -3.23
CA LEU A 65 10.95 14.48 -2.33
C LEU A 65 11.06 13.91 -0.94
N ASP A 66 11.99 14.48 -0.17
CA ASP A 66 12.17 14.04 1.20
C ASP A 66 10.80 13.99 1.88
N PRO A 67 10.48 12.86 2.54
CA PRO A 67 9.19 12.70 3.17
C PRO A 67 8.97 13.90 4.12
N PRO A 68 7.78 14.52 4.11
CA PRO A 68 7.51 15.70 4.92
C PRO A 68 7.69 15.38 6.40
N ALA A 69 8.03 16.41 7.18
CA ALA A 69 8.33 16.24 8.59
C ALA A 69 7.19 15.51 9.31
N LEU A 70 7.53 14.50 10.12
CA LEU A 70 6.56 13.65 10.81
C LEU A 70 5.61 14.49 11.67
N LYS A 71 6.13 15.51 12.37
CA LYS A 71 5.33 16.37 13.25
C LYS A 71 4.25 17.18 12.50
N GLU A 72 4.45 17.44 11.22
CA GLU A 72 3.52 18.24 10.39
C GLU A 72 2.47 17.36 9.69
N ALA A 73 2.63 16.04 9.78
CA ALA A 73 1.81 15.09 9.04
C ALA A 73 0.70 14.45 9.90
N HIS A 74 -0.19 13.73 9.21
CA HIS A 74 -1.30 13.01 9.82
C HIS A 74 -1.02 11.52 9.91
N HIS A 75 -1.08 10.99 11.13
CA HIS A 75 -0.73 9.60 11.38
C HIS A 75 -1.99 8.75 11.49
N PHE A 76 -2.03 7.66 10.73
CA PHE A 76 -3.09 6.67 10.77
C PHE A 76 -2.52 5.33 11.16
N VAL A 77 -3.24 4.59 12.01
CA VAL A 77 -2.85 3.23 12.38
C VAL A 77 -3.67 2.23 11.57
N ASN A 78 -3.00 1.31 10.88
CA ASN A 78 -3.66 0.14 10.30
C ASN A 78 -3.98 -0.87 11.41
N LEU A 79 -5.26 -1.17 11.62
CA LEU A 79 -5.70 -2.06 12.70
C LEU A 79 -5.14 -3.48 12.56
N SER A 80 -5.02 -4.16 13.70
CA SER A 80 -4.17 -5.33 14.00
C SER A 80 -2.76 -4.92 14.45
N ASN A 81 -1.72 -5.30 13.73
CA ASN A 81 -0.35 -5.18 14.21
C ASN A 81 0.16 -3.72 14.19
N GLY A 82 -0.49 -2.83 13.44
CA GLY A 82 -0.17 -1.38 13.50
C GLY A 82 -0.50 -0.73 14.85
N VAL A 83 -1.31 -1.35 15.70
CA VAL A 83 -1.62 -0.84 17.06
C VAL A 83 -0.36 -0.72 17.92
N GLU A 84 0.67 -1.51 17.63
CA GLU A 84 1.98 -1.43 18.26
C GLU A 84 2.68 -0.09 18.07
N ALA A 85 2.30 0.66 17.03
CA ALA A 85 2.84 1.99 16.81
C ALA A 85 2.28 3.04 17.78
N VAL A 86 1.15 2.79 18.46
CA VAL A 86 0.47 3.82 19.26
C VAL A 86 1.35 4.38 20.39
N PRO A 87 2.08 3.56 21.18
CA PRO A 87 3.02 4.09 22.16
C PRO A 87 4.12 4.96 21.53
N ILE A 88 4.69 4.52 20.41
CA ILE A 88 5.74 5.27 19.69
C ILE A 88 5.21 6.62 19.21
N LEU A 89 4.02 6.63 18.61
CA LEU A 89 3.37 7.86 18.14
C LEU A 89 3.16 8.86 19.27
N ARG A 90 2.84 8.40 20.48
CA ARG A 90 2.65 9.25 21.66
C ARG A 90 3.97 9.77 22.21
N ASN A 91 4.96 8.90 22.34
CA ASN A 91 6.28 9.28 22.84
C ASN A 91 6.93 10.32 21.91
N LEU A 92 6.73 10.18 20.60
CA LEU A 92 7.20 11.16 19.60
C LEU A 92 6.31 12.41 19.50
N ASN A 93 5.24 12.50 20.29
CA ASN A 93 4.22 13.55 20.26
C ASN A 93 3.67 13.83 18.85
N LEU A 94 3.36 12.76 18.11
CA LEU A 94 2.86 12.80 16.74
C LEU A 94 1.33 12.84 16.71
N ASN A 95 0.80 13.54 15.71
CA ASN A 95 -0.64 13.75 15.55
C ASN A 95 -1.35 12.50 15.02
N LEU A 96 -1.82 11.63 15.92
CA LEU A 96 -2.67 10.49 15.58
C LEU A 96 -4.03 10.98 15.08
N ALA A 97 -4.19 10.98 13.75
CA ALA A 97 -5.37 11.45 13.05
C ALA A 97 -6.49 10.40 13.00
N GLY A 98 -6.18 9.10 13.09
CA GLY A 98 -7.21 8.08 13.14
C GLY A 98 -6.74 6.65 12.94
N PHE A 99 -7.71 5.76 12.75
CA PHE A 99 -7.50 4.34 12.49
C PHE A 99 -8.12 3.97 11.15
N LEU A 100 -7.52 3.01 10.47
CA LEU A 100 -8.05 2.44 9.24
C LEU A 100 -7.83 0.94 9.23
N ARG A 101 -8.44 0.27 8.25
CA ARG A 101 -8.23 -1.17 8.06
C ARG A 101 -7.92 -1.48 6.61
N ILE A 102 -6.71 -1.97 6.37
CA ILE A 102 -6.28 -2.55 5.10
C ILE A 102 -5.85 -3.98 5.40
N GLN A 103 -6.75 -4.91 5.15
CA GLN A 103 -6.49 -6.32 5.41
C GLN A 103 -5.57 -6.93 4.34
N SER A 104 -4.46 -7.54 4.76
CA SER A 104 -3.57 -8.29 3.85
C SER A 104 -4.31 -9.37 3.04
N THR A 105 -5.36 -9.98 3.59
CA THR A 105 -6.21 -10.96 2.88
C THR A 105 -7.07 -10.33 1.78
N ALA A 106 -7.50 -9.07 1.96
CA ALA A 106 -8.18 -8.33 0.91
C ALA A 106 -7.22 -8.00 -0.23
N CYS A 107 -5.95 -7.70 0.10
CA CYS A 107 -4.89 -7.56 -0.89
C CYS A 107 -4.67 -8.87 -1.65
N GLU A 108 -4.66 -10.05 -1.03
CA GLU A 108 -4.45 -11.35 -1.72
C GLU A 108 -5.61 -11.77 -2.63
N GLN A 109 -6.86 -11.43 -2.28
CA GLN A 109 -8.06 -11.87 -2.99
C GLN A 109 -8.35 -10.94 -4.18
N PHE A 110 -7.35 -10.88 -5.08
CA PHE A 110 -7.14 -9.95 -6.20
C PHE A 110 -8.25 -9.84 -7.25
N HIS A 111 -9.42 -10.43 -7.06
CA HIS A 111 -10.52 -10.31 -8.02
C HIS A 111 -11.83 -9.86 -7.35
N THR A 112 -11.92 -9.92 -6.03
CA THR A 112 -13.19 -9.77 -5.33
C THR A 112 -13.19 -8.68 -4.26
N LYS A 113 -12.03 -8.19 -3.81
CA LYS A 113 -11.95 -7.35 -2.59
C LYS A 113 -11.26 -5.98 -2.71
N TYR A 114 -10.94 -5.48 -3.90
CA TYR A 114 -10.35 -4.12 -4.01
C TYR A 114 -11.29 -3.00 -3.54
N ALA A 115 -12.58 -3.17 -3.79
CA ALA A 115 -13.57 -2.22 -3.31
C ALA A 115 -13.57 -2.16 -1.78
N GLN A 116 -13.40 -3.31 -1.11
CA GLN A 116 -13.32 -3.39 0.34
C GLN A 116 -12.16 -2.54 0.90
N ILE A 117 -10.97 -2.59 0.29
CA ILE A 117 -9.82 -1.76 0.71
C ILE A 117 -10.20 -0.28 0.70
N LEU A 118 -10.83 0.19 -0.38
CA LEU A 118 -11.22 1.60 -0.54
C LEU A 118 -12.42 1.98 0.34
N ASP A 119 -13.33 1.05 0.58
CA ASP A 119 -14.50 1.24 1.44
C ASP A 119 -14.09 1.33 2.91
N GLU A 120 -13.07 0.57 3.33
CA GLU A 120 -12.46 0.58 4.68
C GLU A 120 -11.45 1.72 4.91
N CYS A 121 -11.03 2.45 3.86
CA CYS A 121 -10.31 3.71 4.05
C CYS A 121 -11.18 4.71 4.82
N ASP A 122 -10.60 5.23 5.91
CA ASP A 122 -11.25 6.21 6.77
C ASP A 122 -11.60 7.50 6.00
N ALA A 123 -12.71 8.14 6.38
CA ALA A 123 -13.14 9.38 5.76
C ALA A 123 -12.12 10.52 5.99
N SER A 124 -11.51 10.55 7.18
CA SER A 124 -10.48 11.52 7.55
C SER A 124 -9.23 11.33 6.70
N LEU A 125 -8.83 10.10 6.40
CA LEU A 125 -7.73 9.86 5.47
C LEU A 125 -8.03 10.44 4.08
N LEU A 126 -9.20 10.14 3.52
CA LEU A 126 -9.54 10.56 2.16
C LEU A 126 -9.68 12.07 2.00
N ILE A 127 -10.21 12.77 3.00
CA ILE A 127 -10.29 14.23 2.95
C ILE A 127 -8.91 14.89 3.05
N ARG A 128 -8.04 14.40 3.94
CA ARG A 128 -6.66 14.92 4.10
C ARG A 128 -5.84 14.72 2.84
N LEU A 129 -5.90 13.52 2.25
CA LEU A 129 -5.27 13.25 0.95
C LEU A 129 -5.83 14.12 -0.18
N ALA A 130 -7.12 14.48 -0.14
CA ALA A 130 -7.70 15.39 -1.13
C ALA A 130 -7.21 16.83 -0.93
N LEU A 131 -6.97 17.25 0.31
CA LEU A 131 -6.39 18.55 0.67
C LEU A 131 -4.86 18.63 0.45
N ASP A 132 -4.26 17.56 -0.10
CA ASP A 132 -2.80 17.42 -0.30
C ASP A 132 -2.00 17.44 1.02
N GLU A 133 -2.64 17.06 2.12
CA GLU A 133 -1.98 16.92 3.43
C GLU A 133 -1.27 15.56 3.55
N PRO A 134 -0.02 15.52 4.02
CA PRO A 134 0.73 14.28 4.11
C PRO A 134 0.19 13.33 5.17
N CYS A 135 0.03 12.07 4.77
CA CYS A 135 -0.54 11.01 5.61
C CYS A 135 0.41 9.82 5.73
N TYR A 136 0.77 9.45 6.96
CA TYR A 136 1.55 8.25 7.28
C TYR A 136 0.65 7.15 7.82
N VAL A 137 0.72 5.96 7.25
CA VAL A 137 -0.01 4.78 7.73
C VAL A 137 0.95 3.78 8.37
N TRP A 138 0.69 3.45 9.63
CA TRP A 138 1.56 2.61 10.46
C TRP A 138 1.05 1.17 10.47
N ASP A 139 1.92 0.22 10.13
CA ASP A 139 1.61 -1.21 10.14
C ASP A 139 2.87 -2.05 10.41
N PHE A 140 2.87 -2.87 11.44
CA PHE A 140 3.99 -3.75 11.79
C PHE A 140 3.74 -5.21 11.39
N GLY A 141 2.66 -5.50 10.67
CA GLY A 141 2.23 -6.86 10.32
C GLY A 141 3.02 -7.55 9.22
N SER A 142 4.32 -7.28 9.11
CA SER A 142 5.16 -7.98 8.15
C SER A 142 5.40 -9.42 8.58
N ARG A 143 5.15 -10.33 7.63
CA ARG A 143 5.48 -11.75 7.74
C ARG A 143 6.63 -12.16 6.82
N ASN A 144 7.18 -11.21 6.07
CA ASN A 144 8.25 -11.48 5.13
C ASN A 144 9.60 -11.04 5.73
N PRO A 145 10.49 -11.99 6.07
CA PRO A 145 11.78 -11.68 6.66
C PRO A 145 12.76 -11.00 5.70
N GLU A 146 12.58 -11.14 4.37
CA GLU A 146 13.46 -10.53 3.37
C GLU A 146 13.11 -9.06 3.12
N SER A 147 11.83 -8.76 2.87
CA SER A 147 11.42 -7.39 2.53
C SER A 147 11.08 -6.55 3.75
N GLY A 148 10.61 -7.18 4.85
CA GLY A 148 10.14 -6.47 6.03
C GLY A 148 8.88 -5.61 5.84
N VAL A 149 8.47 -5.29 4.60
CA VAL A 149 7.28 -4.45 4.33
C VAL A 149 5.97 -5.27 4.42
N PRO A 150 5.00 -4.87 5.25
CA PRO A 150 3.66 -5.47 5.27
C PRO A 150 2.92 -5.33 3.94
N ARG A 151 2.12 -6.33 3.58
CA ARG A 151 1.34 -6.32 2.33
C ARG A 151 0.32 -5.20 2.25
N ALA A 152 -0.28 -4.85 3.38
CA ALA A 152 -1.18 -3.71 3.45
C ALA A 152 -0.51 -2.40 3.00
N LEU A 153 0.80 -2.24 3.25
CA LEU A 153 1.55 -1.08 2.78
C LEU A 153 1.92 -1.21 1.30
N TRP A 154 2.81 -2.15 0.94
CA TRP A 154 3.36 -2.20 -0.41
C TRP A 154 2.33 -2.49 -1.50
N TYR A 155 1.22 -3.15 -1.14
CA TYR A 155 0.11 -3.38 -2.07
C TYR A 155 -1.06 -2.46 -1.77
N GLY A 156 -1.57 -2.51 -0.53
CA GLY A 156 -2.83 -1.87 -0.18
C GLY A 156 -2.76 -0.35 -0.31
N LEU A 157 -1.75 0.30 0.25
CA LEU A 157 -1.57 1.75 0.10
C LEU A 157 -1.28 2.14 -1.33
N GLU A 158 -0.50 1.34 -2.06
CA GLU A 158 -0.26 1.61 -3.48
C GLU A 158 -1.57 1.60 -4.29
N TRP A 159 -2.46 0.67 -3.98
CA TRP A 159 -3.79 0.62 -4.58
C TRP A 159 -4.64 1.84 -4.21
N VAL A 160 -4.64 2.26 -2.94
CA VAL A 160 -5.34 3.48 -2.48
C VAL A 160 -4.79 4.71 -3.20
N ARG A 161 -3.47 4.85 -3.27
CA ARG A 161 -2.74 5.94 -3.93
C ARG A 161 -3.14 6.02 -5.40
N PHE A 162 -3.09 4.90 -6.12
CA PHE A 162 -3.51 4.82 -7.52
C PHE A 162 -4.98 5.17 -7.71
N ALA A 163 -5.89 4.58 -6.91
CA ALA A 163 -7.32 4.78 -7.07
C ALA A 163 -7.73 6.25 -6.79
N CYS A 164 -7.14 6.87 -5.78
CA CYS A 164 -7.35 8.30 -5.50
C CYS A 164 -6.82 9.15 -6.66
N ALA A 165 -5.56 8.96 -7.06
CA ALA A 165 -4.95 9.70 -8.17
C ALA A 165 -5.77 9.56 -9.46
N ARG A 166 -6.21 8.35 -9.77
CA ARG A 166 -7.01 8.04 -10.95
C ARG A 166 -8.40 8.69 -10.90
N SER A 167 -9.07 8.61 -9.75
CA SER A 167 -10.39 9.21 -9.55
C SER A 167 -10.36 10.74 -9.56
N TRP A 168 -9.22 11.32 -9.17
CA TRP A 168 -9.05 12.76 -8.99
C TRP A 168 -8.41 13.47 -10.18
N GLY A 169 -8.01 12.71 -11.22
CA GLY A 169 -7.41 13.26 -12.44
C GLY A 169 -5.96 13.68 -12.26
N LEU A 170 -5.22 13.00 -11.38
CA LEU A 170 -3.80 13.25 -11.08
C LEU A 170 -2.83 12.53 -12.02
N ALA A 171 -3.29 12.18 -13.22
CA ALA A 171 -2.39 11.65 -14.23
C ALA A 171 -1.52 12.78 -14.80
N PRO A 172 -0.28 12.50 -15.22
CA PRO A 172 0.54 13.51 -15.86
C PRO A 172 -0.15 14.02 -17.13
N SER A 173 -0.26 15.35 -17.24
CA SER A 173 -0.98 16.03 -18.32
C SER A 173 -0.24 15.99 -19.66
N GLU A 174 1.05 15.65 -19.67
CA GLU A 174 1.93 15.76 -20.85
C GLU A 174 2.11 14.43 -21.61
N CYS A 175 1.35 13.41 -21.24
CA CYS A 175 1.50 12.07 -21.80
C CYS A 175 0.95 11.96 -23.22
N LYS A 176 1.85 11.69 -24.18
CA LYS A 176 1.50 11.46 -25.60
C LYS A 176 0.75 10.14 -25.83
N HIS A 177 0.88 9.17 -24.92
CA HIS A 177 0.21 7.87 -25.00
C HIS A 177 -0.83 7.68 -23.90
N ARG A 178 -1.87 6.92 -24.23
CA ARG A 178 -3.03 6.66 -23.35
C ARG A 178 -2.65 5.91 -22.06
N ASP A 179 -1.65 5.04 -22.12
CA ASP A 179 -1.17 4.27 -20.96
C ASP A 179 -0.22 5.11 -20.07
N ASP A 180 0.42 6.13 -20.65
CA ASP A 180 1.23 7.10 -19.91
C ASP A 180 0.34 8.07 -19.12
N ALA A 181 -0.90 8.29 -19.59
CA ALA A 181 -1.92 9.06 -18.88
C ALA A 181 -2.54 8.31 -17.67
N LEU A 182 -1.93 7.22 -17.18
CA LEU A 182 -2.32 6.55 -15.95
C LEU A 182 -1.40 6.98 -14.79
N PRO A 183 -1.94 7.17 -13.57
CA PRO A 183 -1.10 7.40 -12.40
C PRO A 183 -0.09 6.26 -12.22
N ARG A 184 1.15 6.60 -11.89
CA ARG A 184 2.21 5.62 -11.60
C ARG A 184 1.74 4.64 -10.53
N ALA A 185 1.95 3.35 -10.75
CA ALA A 185 1.69 2.30 -9.78
C ALA A 185 2.79 1.23 -9.85
N LEU A 186 3.50 1.04 -8.75
CA LEU A 186 4.61 0.10 -8.63
C LEU A 186 4.40 -0.86 -7.47
N LEU A 187 4.58 -2.16 -7.73
CA LEU A 187 4.64 -3.18 -6.70
C LEU A 187 6.02 -3.83 -6.73
N ARG A 188 6.85 -3.52 -5.73
CA ARG A 188 8.23 -4.05 -5.63
C ARG A 188 9.03 -3.74 -6.90
N GLY A 189 8.98 -2.48 -7.32
CA GLY A 189 9.62 -2.01 -8.56
C GLY A 189 8.97 -2.45 -9.88
N LYS A 190 7.90 -3.26 -9.86
CA LYS A 190 7.19 -3.68 -11.09
C LYS A 190 6.04 -2.74 -11.40
N ASP A 191 5.96 -2.27 -12.63
CA ASP A 191 4.83 -1.50 -13.12
C ASP A 191 3.55 -2.36 -13.16
N VAL A 192 2.52 -1.87 -12.47
CA VAL A 192 1.20 -2.53 -12.41
C VAL A 192 0.06 -1.61 -12.84
N ARG A 193 0.34 -0.48 -13.50
CA ARG A 193 -0.65 0.52 -13.92
C ARG A 193 -1.84 -0.11 -14.66
N SER A 194 -1.56 -0.92 -15.67
CA SER A 194 -2.60 -1.58 -16.48
C SER A 194 -3.48 -2.51 -15.62
N ALA A 195 -2.85 -3.35 -14.79
CA ALA A 195 -3.58 -4.25 -13.90
C ALA A 195 -4.44 -3.49 -12.87
N PHE A 196 -3.95 -2.34 -12.38
CA PHE A 196 -4.68 -1.47 -11.47
C PHE A 196 -5.84 -0.73 -12.16
N GLU A 197 -5.65 -0.27 -13.40
CA GLU A 197 -6.71 0.38 -14.19
C GLU A 197 -7.87 -0.58 -14.46
N ASP A 198 -7.59 -1.84 -14.81
CA ASP A 198 -8.64 -2.85 -15.03
C ASP A 198 -9.50 -3.05 -13.77
N LYS A 199 -8.85 -3.09 -12.60
CA LYS A 199 -9.53 -3.21 -11.30
C LYS A 199 -10.31 -1.95 -10.95
N PHE A 200 -9.77 -0.78 -11.30
CA PHE A 200 -10.42 0.50 -11.05
C PHE A 200 -11.71 0.62 -11.87
N ARG A 201 -11.67 0.20 -13.14
CA ARG A 201 -12.85 0.13 -14.01
C ARG A 201 -13.91 -0.86 -13.50
N ALA A 202 -13.48 -1.90 -12.81
CA ALA A 202 -14.37 -2.90 -12.21
C ALA A 202 -14.94 -2.48 -10.83
N LEU A 203 -14.62 -1.29 -10.31
CA LEU A 203 -15.13 -0.84 -9.01
C LEU A 203 -16.66 -0.71 -9.01
N PRO A 204 -17.33 -1.13 -7.92
CA PRO A 204 -18.74 -0.85 -7.72
C PRO A 204 -19.02 0.64 -7.76
N GLN A 205 -20.19 1.03 -8.29
CA GLN A 205 -20.59 2.43 -8.41
C GLN A 205 -20.55 3.18 -7.06
N ARG A 206 -20.86 2.48 -5.95
CA ARG A 206 -20.79 3.05 -4.59
C ARG A 206 -19.37 3.51 -4.26
N THR A 207 -18.37 2.64 -4.41
CA THR A 207 -16.96 2.94 -4.11
C THR A 207 -16.42 4.01 -5.05
N ALA A 208 -16.74 3.94 -6.35
CA ALA A 208 -16.35 4.97 -7.31
C ALA A 208 -16.97 6.36 -6.98
N ARG A 209 -18.22 6.39 -6.50
CA ARG A 209 -18.86 7.63 -6.01
C ARG A 209 -18.20 8.15 -4.74
N LYS A 210 -17.82 7.27 -3.80
CA LYS A 210 -17.07 7.63 -2.58
C LYS A 210 -15.77 8.36 -2.96
N LEU A 211 -14.96 7.81 -3.86
CA LEU A 211 -13.70 8.47 -4.27
C LEU A 211 -13.96 9.80 -4.99
N ARG A 212 -14.97 9.85 -5.88
CA ARG A 212 -15.32 11.07 -6.60
C ARG A 212 -15.82 12.18 -5.68
N TYR A 213 -16.49 11.84 -4.59
CA TYR A 213 -16.96 12.81 -3.60
C TYR A 213 -15.81 13.64 -3.04
N TYR A 214 -14.68 13.03 -2.71
CA TYR A 214 -13.53 13.74 -2.15
C TYR A 214 -12.80 14.63 -3.15
N ARG A 215 -12.92 14.34 -4.46
CA ARG A 215 -12.28 15.12 -5.53
C ARG A 215 -12.60 16.63 -5.47
N ARG A 216 -13.79 17.00 -4.98
CA ARG A 216 -14.23 18.39 -4.93
C ARG A 216 -13.53 19.24 -3.88
N PHE A 217 -12.89 18.61 -2.90
CA PHE A 217 -12.15 19.29 -1.84
C PHE A 217 -10.68 19.51 -2.20
N ARG A 218 -10.28 19.14 -3.41
CA ARG A 218 -8.93 19.40 -3.87
C ARG A 218 -8.75 20.89 -4.03
N CYS A 219 -7.74 21.43 -3.36
CA CYS A 219 -7.26 22.78 -3.62
C CYS A 219 -6.80 22.81 -5.07
N ASP A 220 -7.41 23.69 -5.87
CA ASP A 220 -6.89 23.99 -7.19
C ASP A 220 -5.60 24.81 -6.97
N PRO A 221 -4.43 24.33 -7.42
CA PRO A 221 -3.17 25.06 -7.24
C PRO A 221 -3.19 26.44 -7.92
N THR A 222 -4.17 26.73 -8.77
CA THR A 222 -4.34 28.03 -9.41
C THR A 222 -5.17 29.04 -8.61
N VAL A 223 -5.75 28.66 -7.46
CA VAL A 223 -6.77 29.46 -6.74
C VAL A 223 -6.33 29.91 -5.35
N ASN A 224 -5.13 29.58 -4.87
CA ASN A 224 -4.67 30.12 -3.60
C ASN A 224 -4.04 31.53 -3.83
N PRO A 225 -4.74 32.63 -3.48
CA PRO A 225 -4.27 33.97 -3.82
C PRO A 225 -3.10 34.43 -2.95
N ASP A 226 -2.85 33.72 -1.85
CA ASP A 226 -1.82 34.04 -0.85
C ASP A 226 -0.55 33.17 -1.00
N ASP A 227 -0.54 32.22 -1.93
CA ASP A 227 0.61 31.34 -2.17
C ASP A 227 1.37 31.79 -3.43
N PRO A 228 2.58 32.39 -3.30
CA PRO A 228 3.30 32.99 -4.42
C PRO A 228 3.87 31.97 -5.43
N GLN A 229 3.73 30.66 -5.19
CA GLN A 229 4.06 29.64 -6.18
C GLN A 229 2.92 28.62 -6.36
N PRO A 230 2.16 28.68 -7.47
CA PRO A 230 1.22 27.61 -7.79
C PRO A 230 2.00 26.30 -7.91
N THR A 231 1.54 25.25 -7.22
CA THR A 231 2.13 23.91 -7.35
C THR A 231 2.14 23.54 -8.83
N PRO A 232 3.31 23.23 -9.43
CA PRO A 232 3.41 22.98 -10.85
C PRO A 232 2.39 21.93 -11.31
N PRO A 233 1.64 22.19 -12.40
CA PRO A 233 0.76 21.18 -12.98
C PRO A 233 1.58 19.93 -13.32
N GLY A 234 1.20 18.79 -12.73
CA GLY A 234 1.93 17.52 -12.84
C GLY A 234 2.65 17.06 -11.56
N GLN A 235 2.79 17.94 -10.55
CA GLN A 235 3.42 17.59 -9.26
C GLN A 235 2.45 17.15 -8.17
N MET A 236 1.14 17.37 -8.35
CA MET A 236 0.15 16.96 -7.36
C MET A 236 0.10 15.44 -7.26
N ARG A 237 0.50 14.93 -6.09
CA ARG A 237 0.53 13.51 -5.78
C ARG A 237 -0.57 13.21 -4.76
N VAL A 238 -0.69 11.94 -4.42
CA VAL A 238 -1.46 11.53 -3.24
C VAL A 238 -0.39 11.29 -2.17
N PRO A 239 -0.19 12.22 -1.21
CA PRO A 239 0.92 12.18 -0.25
C PRO A 239 0.66 11.14 0.84
N LEU A 240 0.74 9.87 0.44
CA LEU A 240 0.42 8.70 1.25
C LEU A 240 1.66 7.82 1.42
N TYR A 241 2.09 7.68 2.67
CA TYR A 241 3.31 7.00 3.07
C TYR A 241 2.99 5.86 4.04
N GLY A 242 3.88 4.87 4.11
CA GLY A 242 3.74 3.74 5.03
C GLY A 242 4.92 3.69 5.99
N VAL A 243 4.66 3.51 7.29
CA VAL A 243 5.70 3.25 8.30
C VAL A 243 5.53 1.83 8.80
N TYR A 244 6.62 1.06 8.85
CA TYR A 244 6.58 -0.32 9.29
C TYR A 244 7.76 -0.70 10.17
N GLY A 245 7.55 -1.75 10.95
CA GLY A 245 8.53 -2.39 11.82
C GLY A 245 8.27 -3.89 11.87
N ALA A 246 9.19 -4.63 12.47
CA ALA A 246 8.98 -6.03 12.80
C ALA A 246 8.05 -6.17 14.01
N THR A 247 7.29 -7.26 14.06
CA THR A 247 6.48 -7.64 15.23
C THR A 247 6.72 -9.11 15.57
N ASP A 248 6.80 -9.42 16.85
CA ASP A 248 6.75 -10.78 17.40
C ASP A 248 5.37 -11.11 18.00
N ARG A 249 4.43 -10.15 17.97
CA ARG A 249 3.09 -10.22 18.59
C ARG A 249 1.97 -10.53 17.61
N ASP A 250 2.29 -11.12 16.46
CA ASP A 250 1.28 -11.44 15.45
C ASP A 250 0.20 -12.37 16.03
N ASN A 251 -1.07 -11.97 15.85
CA ASN A 251 -2.26 -12.64 16.39
C ASN A 251 -2.44 -12.58 17.93
N ASP A 252 -1.65 -11.78 18.66
CA ASP A 252 -1.85 -11.54 20.10
C ASP A 252 -2.93 -10.47 20.35
N ALA A 253 -4.19 -10.87 20.20
CA ALA A 253 -5.32 -9.97 20.39
C ALA A 253 -5.38 -9.37 21.81
N ALA A 254 -4.95 -10.10 22.83
CA ALA A 254 -4.96 -9.64 24.21
C ALA A 254 -3.97 -8.49 24.40
N PHE A 255 -2.76 -8.64 23.84
CA PHE A 255 -1.74 -7.59 23.83
C PHE A 255 -2.22 -6.30 23.14
N PHE A 256 -2.83 -6.40 21.95
CA PHE A 256 -3.32 -5.20 21.26
C PHE A 256 -4.45 -4.48 22.02
N VAL A 257 -5.35 -5.25 22.66
CA VAL A 257 -6.41 -4.68 23.52
C VAL A 257 -5.81 -3.98 24.74
N ASP A 258 -4.78 -4.55 25.34
CA ASP A 258 -4.08 -3.97 26.49
C ASP A 258 -3.37 -2.65 26.13
N ILE A 259 -2.63 -2.61 25.01
CA ILE A 259 -2.04 -1.36 24.49
C ILE A 259 -3.11 -0.27 24.37
N MET A 260 -4.22 -0.57 23.70
CA MET A 260 -5.28 0.42 23.50
C MET A 260 -5.90 0.90 24.82
N ARG A 261 -6.03 0.03 25.82
CA ARG A 261 -6.53 0.40 27.15
C ARG A 261 -5.56 1.31 27.89
N ARG A 262 -4.27 0.95 27.96
CA ARG A 262 -3.22 1.78 28.61
C ARG A 262 -3.09 3.14 27.95
N CYS A 263 -3.18 3.14 26.62
CA CYS A 263 -3.22 4.37 25.85
C CYS A 263 -4.45 5.22 26.23
N SER A 264 -5.64 4.62 26.32
CA SER A 264 -6.86 5.35 26.65
C SER A 264 -6.87 5.90 28.08
N SER A 265 -6.21 5.23 29.03
CA SER A 265 -6.15 5.63 30.44
C SER A 265 -5.04 6.64 30.77
N GLY A 266 -4.22 7.02 29.78
CA GLY A 266 -3.08 7.94 30.01
C GLY A 266 -1.98 7.34 30.88
N THR A 267 -1.93 6.01 31.03
CA THR A 267 -1.04 5.30 31.97
C THR A 267 0.26 4.84 31.30
N LEU A 268 0.64 5.46 30.18
CA LEU A 268 1.97 5.26 29.62
C LEU A 268 2.86 6.30 30.28
N GLU A 269 3.78 5.83 31.12
CA GLU A 269 4.87 6.65 31.64
C GLU A 269 5.61 7.21 30.41
N MET A 270 5.56 8.53 30.25
CA MET A 270 6.39 9.23 29.30
C MET A 270 7.74 9.34 29.98
N ASP A 271 8.75 8.66 29.44
CA ASP A 271 10.12 8.94 29.82
C ASP A 271 10.39 10.39 29.36
N ASP A 272 10.37 11.33 30.30
CA ASP A 272 10.57 12.78 30.09
C ASP A 272 12.05 13.12 29.78
N ASP A 273 12.85 12.13 29.40
CA ASP A 273 14.24 12.30 29.01
C ASP A 273 14.31 12.51 27.49
N ASP A 274 14.33 13.78 27.06
CA ASP A 274 15.20 14.29 25.98
C ASP A 274 14.81 15.75 25.64
N ASP A 275 15.23 16.67 26.50
CA ASP A 275 15.60 18.02 26.08
C ASP A 275 16.97 17.92 25.39
N ASP A 276 17.10 18.59 24.24
CA ASP A 276 18.31 18.77 23.44
C ASP A 276 18.79 17.55 22.63
N ASP A 277 18.39 17.49 21.35
CA ASP A 277 19.34 17.11 20.30
C ASP A 277 18.84 17.48 18.89
N ASP A 278 19.73 18.20 18.21
CA ASP A 278 19.87 18.53 16.79
C ASP A 278 19.04 17.75 15.77
N ALA A 279 18.69 18.47 14.69
CA ALA A 279 18.07 18.12 13.42
C ALA A 279 18.43 16.75 12.79
N LYS A 280 18.27 15.64 13.52
CA LYS A 280 18.27 14.29 12.96
C LYS A 280 17.06 14.21 12.04
N SER A 281 17.31 13.86 10.78
CA SER A 281 16.25 13.64 9.80
C SER A 281 15.21 12.69 10.42
N ASP A 282 13.92 12.96 10.22
CA ASP A 282 12.85 12.11 10.77
C ASP A 282 13.00 10.62 10.39
N VAL A 283 13.65 10.36 9.26
CA VAL A 283 14.04 9.01 8.83
C VAL A 283 15.00 8.35 9.82
N GLU A 284 15.96 9.09 10.35
CA GLU A 284 16.92 8.61 11.34
C GLU A 284 16.26 8.34 12.70
N ARG A 285 15.30 9.18 13.10
CA ARG A 285 14.48 8.95 14.31
C ARG A 285 13.66 7.66 14.18
N LEU A 286 13.04 7.42 13.01
CA LEU A 286 12.36 6.14 12.74
C LEU A 286 13.33 4.95 12.83
N ARG A 287 14.52 5.07 12.25
CA ARG A 287 15.54 4.01 12.27
C ARG A 287 16.01 3.68 13.70
N GLN A 288 16.13 4.66 14.58
CA GLN A 288 16.46 4.43 16.01
C GLN A 288 15.42 3.55 16.72
N HIS A 289 14.16 3.64 16.31
CA HIS A 289 13.09 2.76 16.80
C HIS A 289 12.96 1.45 16.00
N GLY A 290 13.90 1.13 15.11
CA GLY A 290 13.85 -0.06 14.26
C GLY A 290 12.78 0.00 13.17
N LEU A 291 12.33 1.21 12.81
CA LEU A 291 11.27 1.43 11.83
C LEU A 291 11.84 1.82 10.46
N ALA A 292 11.04 1.54 9.44
CA ALA A 292 11.35 1.83 8.06
C ALA A 292 10.17 2.50 7.33
N LEU A 293 10.52 3.24 6.27
CA LEU A 293 9.56 3.99 5.47
C LEU A 293 9.31 3.31 4.11
N TRP A 294 8.04 3.26 3.73
CA TRP A 294 7.55 2.86 2.42
C TRP A 294 7.04 4.09 1.65
N MET A 295 7.57 4.27 0.44
CA MET A 295 7.26 5.43 -0.42
C MET A 295 6.90 4.96 -1.84
N GLY A 296 5.62 4.63 -2.07
CA GLY A 296 5.10 4.46 -3.43
C GLY A 296 5.78 3.36 -4.25
N GLY A 297 5.77 2.13 -3.73
CA GLY A 297 6.17 0.93 -4.48
C GLY A 297 7.64 0.51 -4.37
N VAL A 298 8.45 1.26 -3.62
CA VAL A 298 9.84 0.92 -3.23
C VAL A 298 10.01 1.22 -1.74
N SER A 299 10.67 0.33 -0.98
CA SER A 299 11.06 0.65 0.40
C SER A 299 12.29 1.56 0.43
N HIS A 300 12.49 2.31 1.52
CA HIS A 300 13.71 3.12 1.66
C HIS A 300 14.98 2.24 1.66
N SER A 301 14.92 1.03 2.25
CA SER A 301 16.02 0.05 2.21
C SER A 301 16.32 -0.49 0.80
N GLU A 302 15.29 -0.68 -0.04
CA GLU A 302 15.46 -1.06 -1.45
C GLU A 302 16.08 0.09 -2.25
N ARG A 303 15.81 1.36 -1.87
CA ARG A 303 16.38 2.55 -2.51
C ARG A 303 17.89 2.67 -2.24
N ASP A 304 18.31 2.49 -0.98
CA ASP A 304 19.73 2.58 -0.61
C ASP A 304 20.56 1.50 -1.33
N LEU A 305 20.03 0.27 -1.43
CA LEU A 305 20.65 -0.81 -2.22
C LEU A 305 20.69 -0.54 -3.73
N ILE A 306 19.70 0.18 -4.28
CA ILE A 306 19.71 0.60 -5.69
C ILE A 306 20.79 1.66 -5.92
N LEU A 307 20.93 2.62 -5.00
CA LEU A 307 21.91 3.71 -5.09
C LEU A 307 23.36 3.20 -4.92
N ASP A 308 23.60 2.29 -3.97
CA ASP A 308 24.92 1.70 -3.72
C ASP A 308 25.39 0.77 -4.85
N SER A 309 24.47 0.18 -5.62
CA SER A 309 24.81 -0.65 -6.79
C SER A 309 25.21 0.14 -8.04
N GLN A 310 25.14 1.48 -7.97
CA GLN A 310 25.41 2.40 -9.07
C GLN A 310 26.72 3.19 -8.90
N MET A 311 27.43 3.00 -7.79
CA MET A 311 28.82 3.45 -7.58
C MET A 311 29.80 2.31 -7.80
#